data_AF-A0A382I854-F1
#
_entry.id   AF-A0A382I854-F1
#
_cell.length_a   1.000
_cell.length_b   1.000
_cell.length_c   1.000
_cell.angle_alpha   90.00
_cell.angle_beta   90.00
_cell.angle_gamma   90.00
#
_symmetry.space_group_name_H-M   'P 1'
#
loop_
_entity.id
_entity.type
_entity.pdbx_description
1 polymer ?
#
loop_
_entity_poly.entity_id
_entity_poly.type
_entity_poly.pdbx_seq_one_letter_code
_entity_poly.pdbx_strand_id
1 'polypeptide(L)'
;MRAGTVEGKTPDFLLLEPMEWHGDKYNWIESKASFGDEYIHRKNHRGQVSQYVELYGQGMLVYWYGYLDVLKSKGYTIINRREMGME
;
A
#
# COMPACT_ATOMS: atom_id res chain seq x y z
N MET A 1 -2.78 -20.44 11.94
CA MET A 1 -3.13 -20.81 10.55
C MET A 1 -2.95 -19.59 9.67
N ARG A 2 -2.08 -19.64 8.64
CA ARG A 2 -2.17 -18.76 7.46
C ARG A 2 -2.64 -19.62 6.28
N ALA A 3 -3.83 -20.20 6.45
CA ALA A 3 -4.52 -20.93 5.41
C ALA A 3 -5.94 -20.37 5.45
N GLY A 4 -6.31 -19.65 4.41
CA GLY A 4 -7.58 -18.94 4.34
C GLY A 4 -7.44 -17.74 3.43
N THR A 5 -7.77 -17.92 2.16
CA THR A 5 -8.36 -16.84 1.38
C THR A 5 -9.56 -16.35 2.17
N VAL A 6 -9.37 -15.29 2.95
CA VAL A 6 -10.48 -14.58 3.58
C VAL A 6 -11.32 -14.07 2.41
N GLU A 7 -12.59 -14.48 2.31
CA GLU A 7 -13.51 -13.78 1.40
C GLU A 7 -13.54 -12.32 1.84
N GLY A 8 -12.87 -11.47 1.07
CA GLY A 8 -12.55 -10.11 1.45
C GLY A 8 -11.66 -9.45 0.40
N LYS A 9 -11.64 -8.12 0.38
CA LYS A 9 -10.75 -7.38 -0.52
C LYS A 9 -9.30 -7.74 -0.21
N THR A 10 -8.56 -8.16 -1.23
CA THR A 10 -7.12 -8.41 -1.15
C THR A 10 -6.36 -7.23 -1.76
N PRO A 11 -5.18 -6.88 -1.21
CA PRO A 11 -4.27 -6.00 -1.91
C PRO A 11 -3.78 -6.66 -3.21
N ASP A 12 -3.21 -5.87 -4.13
CA ASP A 12 -2.58 -6.41 -5.35
C ASP A 12 -1.57 -7.52 -5.04
N PHE A 13 -0.78 -7.34 -3.98
CA PHE A 13 0.11 -8.37 -3.45
C PHE A 13 -0.02 -8.49 -1.94
N LEU A 14 -0.43 -9.66 -1.45
CA LEU A 14 -0.29 -10.06 -0.06
C LEU A 14 0.93 -10.98 0.06
N LEU A 15 1.88 -10.66 0.93
CA LEU A 15 3.14 -11.37 1.03
C LEU A 15 3.04 -12.54 2.02
N LEU A 16 3.61 -13.68 1.66
CA LEU A 16 3.67 -14.85 2.56
C LEU A 16 4.52 -14.55 3.80
N GLU A 17 5.60 -13.79 3.60
CA GLU A 17 6.49 -13.27 4.62
C GLU A 17 6.75 -11.77 4.39
N PRO A 18 6.94 -10.98 5.45
CA PRO A 18 7.14 -9.54 5.27
C PRO A 18 8.43 -9.23 4.50
N MET A 19 8.35 -8.32 3.55
CA MET A 19 9.51 -7.76 2.86
C MET A 19 10.14 -6.66 3.70
N GLU A 20 11.46 -6.65 3.83
CA GLU A 20 12.21 -5.56 4.47
C GLU A 20 12.66 -4.53 3.43
N TRP A 21 12.37 -3.26 3.66
CA TRP A 21 12.80 -2.15 2.81
C TRP A 21 13.02 -0.89 3.63
N HIS A 22 14.18 -0.25 3.48
CA HIS A 22 14.63 0.88 4.30
C HIS A 22 14.49 0.68 5.83
N GLY A 23 14.65 -0.55 6.31
CA GLY A 23 14.57 -0.89 7.74
C GLY A 23 13.15 -1.17 8.26
N ASP A 24 12.12 -0.96 7.44
CA ASP A 24 10.73 -1.28 7.76
C ASP A 24 10.31 -2.60 7.13
N LYS A 25 9.32 -3.27 7.74
CA LYS A 25 8.73 -4.52 7.25
C LYS A 25 7.34 -4.28 6.68
N TYR A 26 7.09 -4.84 5.50
CA TYR A 26 5.85 -4.67 4.74
C TYR A 26 5.20 -6.02 4.46
N ASN A 27 3.90 -6.13 4.73
CA ASN A 27 3.15 -7.37 4.57
C ASN A 27 2.35 -7.43 3.26
N TRP A 28 2.14 -6.28 2.64
CA TRP A 28 1.35 -6.16 1.41
C TRP A 28 1.75 -4.94 0.58
N ILE A 29 1.42 -4.97 -0.71
CA ILE A 29 1.63 -3.90 -1.68
C ILE A 29 0.33 -3.67 -2.44
N GLU A 30 -0.07 -2.40 -2.55
CA GLU A 30 -1.18 -1.94 -3.38
C GLU A 30 -0.64 -0.92 -4.41
N SER A 31 -0.98 -1.09 -5.68
CA SER A 31 -0.53 -0.23 -6.77
C SER A 31 -1.69 0.54 -7.40
N LYS A 32 -1.44 1.81 -7.75
CA LYS A 32 -2.43 2.70 -8.37
C LYS A 32 -1.84 3.39 -9.59
N ALA A 33 -2.45 3.13 -10.74
CA ALA A 33 -2.19 3.83 -12.01
C ALA A 33 -2.83 5.23 -12.02
N SER A 34 -2.57 6.04 -10.99
CA SER A 34 -3.07 7.41 -10.82
C SER A 34 -2.03 8.29 -10.11
N PHE A 35 -2.21 9.61 -10.18
CA PHE A 35 -1.49 10.55 -9.32
C PHE A 35 -2.13 10.58 -7.93
N GLY A 36 -1.31 10.55 -6.88
CA GLY A 36 -1.75 10.62 -5.49
C GLY A 36 -2.04 12.05 -5.05
N ASP A 37 -3.23 12.57 -5.38
CA ASP A 37 -3.77 13.79 -4.76
C ASP A 37 -4.61 13.45 -3.50
N GLU A 38 -5.03 14.47 -2.75
CA GLU A 38 -5.81 14.28 -1.51
C GLU A 38 -7.13 13.55 -1.72
N TYR A 39 -7.82 13.80 -2.84
CA TYR A 39 -9.12 13.19 -3.11
C TYR A 39 -8.97 11.71 -3.43
N ILE A 40 -8.08 11.37 -4.36
CA ILE A 40 -7.77 10.00 -4.77
C ILE A 40 -7.21 9.22 -3.58
N HIS A 41 -6.29 9.81 -2.83
CA HIS A 41 -5.71 9.18 -1.66
C HIS A 41 -6.75 8.85 -0.59
N ARG A 42 -7.59 9.82 -0.24
CA ARG A 42 -8.68 9.62 0.73
C ARG A 42 -9.67 8.56 0.26
N LYS A 43 -10.00 8.53 -1.03
CA LYS A 43 -10.89 7.53 -1.63
C LYS A 43 -10.29 6.13 -1.51
N ASN A 44 -9.02 5.95 -1.87
CA ASN A 44 -8.32 4.66 -1.77
C ASN A 44 -8.19 4.22 -0.30
N HIS A 45 -7.86 5.16 0.60
CA HIS A 45 -7.75 4.90 2.03
C HIS A 45 -9.04 4.32 2.61
N ARG A 46 -10.16 5.02 2.40
CA ARG A 46 -11.48 4.60 2.91
C ARG A 46 -12.03 3.36 2.22
N GLY A 47 -11.69 3.16 0.95
CA GLY A 47 -12.26 2.09 0.14
C GLY A 47 -11.60 0.74 0.34
N GLN A 48 -10.28 0.70 0.56
CA GLN A 48 -9.49 -0.53 0.53
C GLN A 48 -8.36 -0.50 1.56
N VAL A 49 -7.49 0.52 1.49
CA VAL A 49 -6.19 0.49 2.18
C VAL A 49 -6.33 0.42 3.70
N SER A 50 -7.30 1.09 4.32
CA SER A 50 -7.48 1.01 5.77
C SER A 50 -7.80 -0.41 6.26
N GLN A 51 -8.51 -1.20 5.44
CA GLN A 51 -8.82 -2.60 5.76
C GLN A 51 -7.58 -3.48 5.63
N TYR A 52 -6.71 -3.20 4.66
CA TYR A 52 -5.45 -3.94 4.50
C TYR A 52 -4.52 -3.69 5.69
N VAL A 53 -4.48 -2.46 6.20
CA VAL A 53 -3.74 -2.12 7.42
C VAL A 53 -4.28 -2.88 8.63
N GLU A 54 -5.60 -2.94 8.79
CA GLU A 54 -6.25 -3.62 9.91
C GLU A 54 -6.03 -5.14 9.87
N LEU A 55 -6.13 -5.75 8.69
CA LEU A 55 -6.04 -7.21 8.51
C LEU A 55 -4.59 -7.71 8.47
N TYR A 56 -3.69 -6.96 7.84
CA TYR A 56 -2.36 -7.42 7.46
C TYR A 56 -1.22 -6.57 8.03
N GLY A 57 -1.52 -5.48 8.74
CA GLY A 57 -0.51 -4.58 9.31
C GLY A 57 0.13 -3.65 8.27
N GLN A 58 1.39 -3.28 8.50
CA GLN A 58 2.13 -2.34 7.66
C GLN A 58 2.21 -2.81 6.19
N GLY A 59 2.02 -1.90 5.24
CA GLY A 59 2.17 -2.18 3.80
C GLY A 59 2.66 -0.99 2.97
N MET A 60 2.62 -1.14 1.64
CA MET A 60 3.08 -0.12 0.69
C MET A 60 1.95 0.28 -0.26
N LEU A 61 1.80 1.58 -0.50
CA LEU A 61 0.89 2.14 -1.50
C LEU A 61 1.70 2.85 -2.58
N VAL A 62 1.68 2.30 -3.80
CA VAL A 62 2.48 2.77 -4.93
C VAL A 62 1.63 3.63 -5.87
N TYR A 63 2.01 4.88 -6.09
CA TYR A 63 1.43 5.73 -7.13
C TYR A 63 2.34 5.83 -8.35
N TRP A 64 1.83 5.45 -9.52
CA TRP A 64 2.64 5.35 -10.74
C TRP A 64 3.07 6.70 -11.31
N TYR A 65 2.25 7.72 -11.12
CA TYR A 65 2.46 9.05 -11.68
C TYR A 65 2.98 10.07 -10.65
N GLY A 66 3.34 9.62 -9.44
CA GLY A 66 3.75 10.48 -8.32
C GLY A 66 2.60 10.79 -7.35
N TYR A 67 2.90 11.55 -6.30
CA TYR A 67 1.95 11.91 -5.25
C TYR A 67 2.31 13.26 -4.61
N LEU A 68 1.37 13.87 -3.87
CA LEU A 68 1.65 15.08 -3.09
C LEU A 68 2.35 14.76 -1.76
N ASP A 69 3.45 15.44 -1.45
CA ASP A 69 4.21 15.24 -0.21
C ASP A 69 3.39 15.52 1.07
N VAL A 70 2.28 16.27 0.95
CA VAL A 70 1.37 16.56 2.07
C VAL A 70 0.50 15.38 2.47
N LEU A 71 0.42 14.33 1.65
CA LEU A 71 -0.36 13.15 1.96
C LEU A 71 0.13 12.48 3.24
N LYS A 72 -0.82 11.99 4.03
CA LYS A 72 -0.55 11.29 5.28
C LYS A 72 -0.75 9.80 5.09
N SER A 73 0.25 9.03 5.50
CA SER A 73 0.12 7.59 5.58
C SER A 73 -0.27 7.15 6.99
N LYS A 74 -0.96 6.01 7.11
CA LYS A 74 -1.43 5.44 8.38
C LYS A 74 -1.31 3.91 8.31
N GLY A 75 -0.20 3.36 8.79
CA GLY A 75 0.08 1.93 8.69
C GLY A 75 0.49 1.48 7.28
N TYR A 76 0.99 2.40 6.46
CA TYR A 76 1.61 2.09 5.17
C TYR A 76 2.63 3.16 4.81
N THR A 77 3.47 2.90 3.82
CA THR A 77 4.34 3.90 3.19
C THR A 77 3.79 4.24 1.81
N ILE A 78 3.75 5.52 1.45
CA ILE A 78 3.40 5.96 0.10
C ILE A 78 4.69 6.09 -0.67
N ILE A 79 4.76 5.47 -1.84
CA ILE A 79 5.94 5.54 -2.70
C ILE A 79 5.54 5.82 -4.16
N ASN A 80 6.49 6.32 -4.92
CA ASN A 80 6.39 6.35 -6.39
C ASN A 80 7.31 5.29 -7.02
N ARG A 81 7.15 5.04 -8.32
CA ARG A 81 7.96 4.03 -9.03
C ARG A 81 9.46 4.36 -9.08
N ARG A 82 9.84 5.64 -9.06
CA ARG A 82 11.24 6.07 -9.13
C ARG A 82 11.98 5.74 -7.83
N GLU A 83 11.30 5.82 -6.70
CA GLU A 83 11.82 5.41 -5.40
C GLU A 83 12.07 3.90 -5.31
N MET A 84 11.42 3.10 -6.17
CA MET A 84 11.67 1.67 -6.32
C MET A 84 12.84 1.35 -7.26
N GLY A 85 13.52 2.36 -7.81
CA GLY A 85 14.60 2.17 -8.78
C GLY A 85 14.13 1.69 -10.16
N MET A 86 12.85 1.88 -10.48
CA MET A 86 12.26 1.51 -11.78
C MET A 86 12.19 2.75 -12.68
N GLU A 87 12.86 2.70 -13.84
CA GLU A 87 12.83 3.75 -14.88
C GLU A 87 11.50 3.77 -15.66
#